data_AF-A0A0L0MCL6-F1
#
_entry.id   AF-A0A0L0MCL6-F1
#
_cell.length_a   1.000
_cell.length_b   1.000
_cell.length_c   1.000
_cell.angle_alpha   90.00
_cell.angle_beta   90.00
_cell.angle_gamma   90.00
#
_symmetry.space_group_name_H-M   'P 1'
#
loop_
_entity.id
_entity.type
_entity.pdbx_description
1 polymer ?
#
loop_
_entity_poly.entity_id
_entity_poly.type
_entity_poly.pdbx_seq_one_letter_code
_entity_poly.pdbx_strand_id
1 'polypeptide(L)'
;MPRTLFAHAVDAVADCKRKTVTPAFDATLEATVLLSGLGFESGGVAAAHAIHHGLAQLDSTHGVLHGEKVAIGTLASLFLWPCADSERRRVFAFCKAVGLPTRLADIHVDGADRAALTRVAERACREGEIIHNDEPYPVNAPMVVAALEAMDRYAALLDRTEPAII
;
A
#
# COMPACT_ATOMS: atom_id res chain seq x y z
N MET A 1 -9.31 -2.67 2.36
CA MET A 1 -9.65 -2.57 0.93
C MET A 1 -11.11 -2.97 0.69
N PRO A 2 -11.82 -2.35 -0.28
CA PRO A 2 -13.19 -2.70 -0.63
C PRO A 2 -13.32 -4.15 -1.13
N ARG A 3 -14.42 -4.82 -0.76
CA ARG A 3 -14.72 -6.19 -1.21
C ARG A 3 -14.78 -6.32 -2.74
N THR A 4 -15.26 -5.28 -3.42
CA THR A 4 -15.35 -5.20 -4.89
C THR A 4 -14.00 -5.39 -5.56
N LEU A 5 -12.92 -4.80 -5.02
CA LEU A 5 -11.58 -4.93 -5.59
C LEU A 5 -11.08 -6.37 -5.50
N PHE A 6 -11.23 -7.01 -4.34
CA PHE A 6 -10.85 -8.43 -4.18
C PHE A 6 -11.61 -9.37 -5.12
N ALA A 7 -12.85 -9.02 -5.49
CA ALA A 7 -13.67 -9.85 -6.35
C ALA A 7 -13.39 -9.66 -7.85
N HIS A 8 -13.00 -8.45 -8.28
CA HIS A 8 -13.01 -8.09 -9.71
C HIS A 8 -11.70 -7.53 -10.27
N ALA A 9 -10.78 -7.05 -9.43
CA ALA A 9 -9.65 -6.28 -9.94
C ALA A 9 -8.67 -7.11 -10.79
N VAL A 10 -8.50 -8.40 -10.51
CA VAL A 10 -7.64 -9.28 -11.32
C VAL A 10 -8.18 -9.40 -12.75
N ASP A 11 -9.48 -9.68 -12.88
CA ASP A 11 -10.15 -9.75 -14.18
C ASP A 11 -10.14 -8.39 -14.88
N ALA A 12 -10.41 -7.31 -14.14
CA ALA A 12 -10.41 -5.95 -14.67
C ALA A 12 -9.03 -5.53 -15.23
N VAL A 13 -7.93 -5.93 -14.57
CA VAL A 13 -6.56 -5.70 -15.10
C VAL A 13 -6.36 -6.48 -16.40
N ALA A 14 -6.83 -7.72 -16.48
CA ALA A 14 -6.74 -8.52 -17.71
C ALA A 14 -7.60 -7.93 -18.84
N ASP A 15 -8.81 -7.45 -18.53
CA ASP A 15 -9.72 -6.76 -19.43
C ASP A 15 -9.12 -5.46 -19.97
N CYS A 16 -8.52 -4.66 -19.09
CA CYS A 16 -7.82 -3.43 -19.45
C CYS A 16 -6.66 -3.70 -20.44
N LYS A 17 -5.85 -4.74 -20.18
CA LYS A 17 -4.77 -5.17 -21.11
C LYS A 17 -5.31 -5.57 -22.48
N ARG A 18 -6.49 -6.19 -22.53
CA ARG A 18 -7.20 -6.55 -23.78
C ARG A 18 -8.01 -5.40 -24.38
N LYS A 19 -8.06 -4.23 -23.74
CA LYS A 19 -8.90 -3.09 -24.13
C LYS A 19 -10.38 -3.48 -24.29
N THR A 20 -10.88 -4.33 -23.41
CA THR A 20 -12.27 -4.81 -23.42
C THR A 20 -13.00 -4.28 -22.19
N VAL A 21 -14.23 -3.82 -22.36
CA VAL A 21 -15.11 -3.41 -21.25
C VAL A 21 -15.97 -4.60 -20.85
N THR A 22 -15.92 -4.96 -19.58
CA THR A 22 -16.71 -6.04 -18.97
C THR A 22 -17.33 -5.53 -17.67
N PRO A 23 -18.31 -6.25 -17.10
CA PRO A 23 -18.81 -5.92 -15.77
C PRO A 23 -17.74 -5.89 -14.68
N ALA A 24 -16.68 -6.70 -14.78
CA ALA A 24 -15.58 -6.69 -13.83
C ALA A 24 -14.73 -5.41 -13.95
N PHE A 25 -14.49 -4.97 -15.19
CA PHE A 25 -13.83 -3.69 -15.46
C PHE A 25 -14.65 -2.51 -14.90
N ASP A 26 -15.96 -2.44 -15.21
CA ASP A 26 -16.83 -1.36 -14.75
C ASP A 26 -16.94 -1.33 -13.22
N ALA A 27 -17.11 -2.49 -12.57
CA ALA A 27 -17.16 -2.59 -11.11
C ALA A 27 -15.85 -2.12 -10.46
N THR A 28 -14.70 -2.42 -11.08
CA THR A 28 -13.39 -1.97 -10.59
C THR A 28 -13.21 -0.47 -10.82
N LEU A 29 -13.65 0.06 -11.96
CA LEU A 29 -13.63 1.49 -12.25
C LEU A 29 -14.47 2.28 -11.23
N GLU A 30 -15.70 1.84 -10.98
CA GLU A 30 -16.56 2.44 -9.95
C GLU A 30 -15.91 2.36 -8.56
N ALA A 31 -15.32 1.22 -8.22
CA ALA A 31 -14.66 1.05 -6.93
C ALA A 31 -13.45 1.99 -6.74
N THR A 32 -12.67 2.20 -7.80
CA THR A 32 -11.47 3.06 -7.76
C THR A 32 -11.78 4.55 -7.85
N VAL A 33 -12.90 4.94 -8.46
CA VAL A 33 -13.28 6.34 -8.62
C VAL A 33 -14.33 6.76 -7.58
N LEU A 34 -15.52 6.16 -7.63
CA LEU A 34 -16.66 6.56 -6.82
C LEU A 34 -16.53 6.07 -5.37
N LEU A 35 -16.39 4.75 -5.17
CA LEU A 35 -16.34 4.19 -3.82
C LEU A 35 -15.09 4.63 -3.06
N SER A 36 -13.95 4.69 -3.75
CA SER A 36 -12.72 5.20 -3.16
C SER A 36 -12.83 6.69 -2.81
N GLY A 37 -13.41 7.51 -3.68
CA GLY A 37 -13.60 8.94 -3.43
C GLY A 37 -14.49 9.20 -2.21
N LEU A 38 -15.69 8.61 -2.20
CA LEU A 38 -16.62 8.73 -1.08
C LEU A 38 -16.04 8.14 0.21
N GLY A 39 -15.39 6.98 0.12
CA GLY A 39 -14.81 6.29 1.27
C GLY A 39 -13.67 7.06 1.92
N PHE A 40 -12.78 7.66 1.13
CA PHE A 40 -11.73 8.53 1.65
C PHE A 40 -12.31 9.82 2.22
N GLU A 41 -13.15 10.53 1.48
CA GLU A 41 -13.65 11.84 1.90
C GLU A 41 -14.55 11.75 3.14
N SER A 42 -15.37 10.70 3.25
CA SER A 42 -16.33 10.53 4.34
C SER A 42 -15.87 9.58 5.45
N GLY A 43 -14.86 8.73 5.19
CA GLY A 43 -14.33 7.75 6.15
C GLY A 43 -12.91 8.05 6.65
N GLY A 44 -12.21 8.98 6.01
CA GLY A 44 -10.89 9.46 6.44
C GLY A 44 -9.71 8.77 5.74
N VAL A 45 -8.53 9.31 6.02
CA VAL A 45 -7.21 8.76 5.67
C VAL A 45 -6.36 8.69 6.92
N ALA A 46 -5.56 7.63 7.01
CA ALA A 46 -4.71 7.34 8.15
C ALA A 46 -3.27 7.03 7.70
N ALA A 47 -2.57 6.12 8.37
CA ALA A 47 -1.16 5.83 8.15
C ALA A 47 -0.74 5.57 6.68
N ALA A 48 -1.57 4.88 5.89
CA ALA A 48 -1.22 4.52 4.53
C ALA A 48 -0.88 5.72 3.64
N HIS A 49 -1.70 6.79 3.70
CA HIS A 49 -1.47 7.99 2.90
C HIS A 49 -0.38 8.90 3.50
N ALA A 50 -0.24 8.93 4.83
CA ALA A 50 0.85 9.65 5.48
C ALA A 50 2.23 9.05 5.12
N ILE A 51 2.34 7.71 5.09
CA ILE A 51 3.54 7.01 4.63
C ILE A 51 3.80 7.35 3.16
N HIS A 52 2.75 7.36 2.31
CA HIS A 52 2.87 7.84 0.93
C HIS A 52 3.44 9.27 0.84
N HIS A 53 2.99 10.21 1.68
CA HIS A 53 3.53 11.58 1.73
C HIS A 53 5.02 11.61 2.09
N GLY A 54 5.45 10.72 2.99
CA GLY A 54 6.86 10.53 3.31
C GLY A 54 7.66 9.99 2.13
N LEU A 55 7.17 8.93 1.48
CA LEU A 55 7.83 8.31 0.32
C LEU A 55 8.01 9.31 -0.82
N ALA A 56 7.00 10.16 -1.07
CA ALA A 56 7.05 11.21 -2.08
C ALA A 56 8.15 12.27 -1.88
N GLN A 57 8.87 12.27 -0.75
CA GLN A 57 10.05 13.13 -0.54
C GLN A 57 11.36 12.53 -1.09
N LEU A 58 11.35 11.24 -1.42
CA LEU A 58 12.52 10.57 -1.96
C LEU A 58 12.54 10.75 -3.48
N ASP A 59 13.61 11.37 -3.98
CA ASP A 59 13.78 11.62 -5.42
C ASP A 59 13.69 10.33 -6.25
N SER A 60 14.11 9.20 -5.68
CA SER A 60 14.03 7.88 -6.32
C SER A 60 12.60 7.43 -6.62
N THR A 61 11.60 8.00 -5.93
CA THR A 61 10.18 7.63 -6.08
C THR A 61 9.38 8.59 -6.97
N HIS A 62 10.01 9.61 -7.56
CA HIS A 62 9.32 10.60 -8.40
C HIS A 62 8.75 10.00 -9.70
N GLY A 63 9.37 8.94 -10.22
CA GLY A 63 8.84 8.18 -11.37
C GLY A 63 7.74 7.18 -11.03
N VAL A 64 7.46 6.96 -9.74
CA VAL A 64 6.49 5.98 -9.24
C VAL A 64 5.11 6.64 -9.13
N LEU A 65 4.07 5.94 -9.59
CA LEU A 65 2.70 6.44 -9.55
C LEU A 65 2.19 6.59 -8.12
N HIS A 66 1.19 7.45 -7.94
CA HIS A 66 0.56 7.69 -6.63
C HIS A 66 0.07 6.39 -5.99
N GLY A 67 -0.72 5.60 -6.73
CA GLY A 67 -1.30 4.35 -6.24
C GLY A 67 -0.26 3.28 -5.87
N GLU A 68 0.89 3.27 -6.54
CA GLU A 68 2.00 2.36 -6.24
C GLU A 68 2.66 2.70 -4.88
N LYS A 69 2.87 4.00 -4.61
CA LYS A 69 3.35 4.46 -3.30
C LYS A 69 2.30 4.26 -2.20
N VAL A 70 1.02 4.47 -2.49
CA VAL A 70 -0.08 4.19 -1.54
C VAL A 70 -0.20 2.69 -1.24
N ALA A 71 0.07 1.81 -2.21
CA ALA A 71 0.11 0.37 -1.98
C ALA A 71 1.18 0.00 -0.93
N ILE A 72 2.39 0.54 -1.04
CA ILE A 72 3.45 0.36 -0.03
C ILE A 72 3.03 0.91 1.33
N GLY A 73 2.44 2.11 1.39
CA GLY A 73 1.91 2.67 2.63
C GLY A 73 0.83 1.79 3.27
N THR A 74 -0.06 1.22 2.46
CA THR A 74 -1.12 0.30 2.90
C THR A 74 -0.53 -0.99 3.46
N LEU A 75 0.45 -1.58 2.79
CA LEU A 75 1.11 -2.80 3.26
C LEU A 75 1.88 -2.56 4.57
N ALA A 76 2.58 -1.43 4.67
CA ALA A 76 3.32 -1.07 5.87
C ALA A 76 2.37 -0.84 7.07
N SER A 77 1.21 -0.24 6.84
CA SER A 77 0.25 0.02 7.93
C SER A 77 -0.28 -1.27 8.58
N LEU A 78 -0.32 -2.41 7.86
CA LEU A 78 -0.67 -3.72 8.44
C LEU A 78 0.31 -4.24 9.51
N PHE A 79 1.46 -3.59 9.65
CA PHE A 79 2.48 -3.88 10.67
C PHE A 79 2.50 -2.84 11.80
N LEU A 80 1.75 -1.74 11.68
CA LEU A 80 1.62 -0.76 12.75
C LEU A 80 0.71 -1.26 13.88
N TRP A 81 -0.24 -2.17 13.58
CA TRP A 81 -1.21 -2.71 14.54
C TRP A 81 -1.39 -4.23 14.46
N PRO A 82 -2.01 -4.84 15.49
CA PRO A 82 -2.37 -6.25 15.47
C PRO A 82 -3.20 -6.59 14.22
N CYS A 83 -2.62 -7.38 13.33
CA CYS A 83 -3.26 -7.86 12.12
C CYS A 83 -2.98 -9.36 12.00
N ALA A 84 -4.02 -10.14 11.72
CA ALA A 84 -3.88 -11.58 11.52
C ALA A 84 -2.98 -11.86 10.30
N ASP A 85 -2.10 -12.85 10.39
CA ASP A 85 -1.20 -13.21 9.27
C ASP A 85 -1.99 -13.56 8.00
N SER A 86 -3.15 -14.21 8.14
CA SER A 86 -4.03 -14.52 7.02
C SER A 86 -4.50 -13.27 6.25
N GLU A 87 -4.81 -12.19 6.96
CA GLU A 87 -5.21 -10.93 6.32
C GLU A 87 -4.00 -10.23 5.67
N ARG A 88 -2.82 -10.28 6.30
CA ARG A 88 -1.59 -9.80 5.66
C ARG A 88 -1.33 -10.53 4.35
N ARG A 89 -1.28 -11.87 4.37
CA ARG A 89 -1.10 -12.69 3.17
C ARG A 89 -2.11 -12.35 2.08
N ARG A 90 -3.38 -12.21 2.45
CA ARG A 90 -4.45 -11.87 1.52
C ARG A 90 -4.22 -10.53 0.82
N VAL A 91 -3.83 -9.48 1.55
CA VAL A 91 -3.57 -8.16 0.95
C VAL A 91 -2.31 -8.18 0.09
N PHE A 92 -1.23 -8.81 0.56
CA PHE A 92 0.01 -8.96 -0.22
C PHE A 92 -0.22 -9.73 -1.53
N ALA A 93 -0.92 -10.88 -1.45
CA ALA A 93 -1.26 -11.69 -2.61
C ALA A 93 -2.14 -10.92 -3.59
N PHE A 94 -3.11 -10.14 -3.09
CA PHE A 94 -3.93 -9.26 -3.93
C PHE A 94 -3.08 -8.24 -4.67
N CYS A 95 -2.23 -7.47 -3.96
CA CYS A 95 -1.36 -6.47 -4.58
C CYS A 95 -0.49 -7.10 -5.68
N LYS A 96 0.12 -8.25 -5.41
CA LYS A 96 0.94 -8.98 -6.39
C LYS A 96 0.11 -9.43 -7.61
N ALA A 97 -1.09 -9.95 -7.40
CA ALA A 97 -1.97 -10.43 -8.47
C ALA A 97 -2.42 -9.31 -9.44
N VAL A 98 -2.60 -8.08 -8.94
CA VAL A 98 -2.95 -6.92 -9.77
C VAL A 98 -1.74 -6.11 -10.26
N GLY A 99 -0.52 -6.54 -9.92
CA GLY A 99 0.73 -5.92 -10.37
C GLY A 99 1.16 -4.67 -9.60
N LEU A 100 0.67 -4.49 -8.36
CA LEU A 100 1.14 -3.43 -7.46
C LEU A 100 2.44 -3.84 -6.75
N PRO A 101 3.28 -2.86 -6.39
CA PRO A 101 4.52 -3.12 -5.66
C PRO A 101 4.22 -3.67 -4.26
N THR A 102 5.05 -4.62 -3.82
CA THR A 102 4.95 -5.22 -2.48
C THR A 102 6.25 -5.11 -1.69
N ARG A 103 7.34 -4.65 -2.32
CA ARG A 103 8.65 -4.42 -1.72
C ARG A 103 9.09 -2.98 -1.90
N LEU A 104 9.96 -2.49 -1.02
CA LEU A 104 10.54 -1.15 -1.13
C LEU A 104 11.37 -1.01 -2.42
N ALA A 105 12.06 -2.09 -2.81
CA ALA A 105 12.84 -2.12 -4.04
C ALA A 105 11.99 -1.91 -5.30
N ASP A 106 10.70 -2.31 -5.29
CA ASP A 106 9.79 -2.15 -6.43
C ASP A 106 9.48 -0.67 -6.72
N ILE A 107 9.66 0.20 -5.72
CA ILE A 107 9.48 1.66 -5.83
C ILE A 107 10.83 2.41 -5.73
N HIS A 108 11.94 1.72 -6.00
CA HIS A 108 13.29 2.28 -5.98
C HIS A 108 13.74 2.83 -4.62
N VAL A 109 13.29 2.21 -3.53
CA VAL A 109 13.73 2.52 -2.17
C VAL A 109 14.55 1.35 -1.64
N ASP A 110 15.77 1.62 -1.17
CA ASP A 110 16.58 0.61 -0.48
C ASP A 110 16.06 0.42 0.95
N GLY A 111 15.53 -0.77 1.25
CA GLY A 111 15.07 -1.13 2.59
C GLY A 111 16.18 -1.19 3.64
N ALA A 112 17.45 -1.20 3.24
CA ALA A 112 18.60 -1.09 4.13
C ALA A 112 19.03 0.36 4.42
N ASP A 113 18.57 1.34 3.64
CA ASP A 113 18.88 2.76 3.86
C ASP A 113 18.00 3.32 4.98
N ARG A 114 18.46 3.10 6.21
CA ARG A 114 17.73 3.54 7.40
C ARG A 114 17.58 5.06 7.48
N ALA A 115 18.51 5.83 6.93
CA ALA A 115 18.41 7.29 6.94
C ALA A 115 17.26 7.77 6.04
N ALA A 116 17.13 7.18 4.85
CA ALA A 116 15.99 7.43 3.97
C ALA A 116 14.65 7.03 4.62
N LEU A 117 14.59 5.85 5.24
CA LEU A 117 13.37 5.39 5.93
C LEU A 117 13.00 6.30 7.12
N THR A 118 13.98 6.77 7.89
CA THR A 118 13.75 7.74 8.96
C THR A 118 13.19 9.05 8.41
N ARG A 119 13.72 9.58 7.31
CA ARG A 119 13.18 10.80 6.67
C ARG A 119 11.72 10.63 6.23
N VAL A 120 11.40 9.48 5.63
CA VAL A 120 10.02 9.11 5.25
C VAL A 120 9.11 9.09 6.49
N ALA A 121 9.54 8.42 7.55
CA ALA A 121 8.79 8.27 8.78
C ALA A 121 8.59 9.60 9.53
N GLU A 122 9.62 10.43 9.64
CA GLU A 122 9.53 11.76 10.23
C GLU A 122 8.56 12.64 9.46
N ARG A 123 8.58 12.56 8.13
CA ARG A 123 7.61 13.27 7.30
C ARG A 123 6.18 12.75 7.52
N ALA A 124 5.99 11.44 7.58
CA ALA A 124 4.69 10.82 7.80
C ALA A 124 4.10 11.18 9.17
N CYS A 125 4.95 11.36 10.19
CA CYS A 125 4.55 11.65 11.57
C CYS A 125 4.64 13.13 11.97
N ARG A 126 4.80 14.07 11.03
CA ARG A 126 4.81 15.51 11.35
C ARG A 126 3.54 15.92 12.11
N GLU A 127 3.66 16.96 12.92
CA GLU A 127 2.50 17.57 13.56
C GLU A 127 1.49 18.02 12.49
N GLY A 128 0.21 17.69 12.72
CA GLY A 128 -0.87 17.96 11.77
C GLY A 128 -0.98 16.98 10.59
N GLU A 129 -0.17 15.92 10.52
CA GLU A 129 -0.37 14.89 9.50
C GLU A 129 -1.54 13.94 9.80
N ILE A 130 -2.07 13.38 8.72
CA ILE A 130 -3.20 12.46 8.70
C ILE A 130 -2.92 11.12 9.40
N ILE A 131 -1.66 10.77 9.68
CA ILE A 131 -1.35 9.56 10.48
C ILE A 131 -1.88 9.67 11.91
N HIS A 132 -2.20 10.88 12.37
CA HIS A 132 -2.75 11.12 13.69
C HIS A 132 -4.29 11.11 13.69
N ASN A 133 -4.90 11.02 12.50
CA ASN A 133 -6.35 10.91 12.34
C ASN A 133 -6.74 9.43 12.44
N ASP A 134 -7.60 9.11 13.41
CA ASP A 134 -8.29 7.82 13.49
C ASP A 134 -7.41 6.57 13.72
N GLU A 135 -6.14 6.73 14.14
CA GLU A 135 -5.34 5.61 14.63
C GLU A 135 -5.72 5.24 16.09
N PRO A 136 -5.85 3.96 16.43
CA PRO A 136 -6.30 3.52 17.76
C PRO A 136 -5.32 3.86 18.90
N TYR A 137 -4.09 4.28 18.56
CA TYR A 137 -3.08 4.78 19.49
C TYR A 137 -2.06 5.67 18.76
N PRO A 138 -1.29 6.51 19.49
CA PRO A 138 -0.30 7.40 18.87
C PRO A 138 0.75 6.62 18.07
N VAL A 139 0.92 7.01 16.80
CA VAL A 139 1.96 6.48 15.90
C VAL A 139 3.12 7.48 15.82
N ASN A 140 4.35 6.99 15.97
CA ASN A 140 5.56 7.79 15.88
C ASN A 140 6.52 7.29 14.78
N ALA A 141 7.51 8.12 14.42
CA ALA A 141 8.43 7.82 13.34
C ALA A 141 9.18 6.48 13.52
N PRO A 142 9.72 6.13 14.71
CA PRO A 142 10.31 4.80 14.93
C PRO A 142 9.38 3.63 14.60
N MET A 143 8.08 3.73 14.92
CA MET A 143 7.09 2.71 14.56
C MET A 143 6.91 2.60 13.04
N VAL A 144 6.86 3.72 12.32
CA VAL A 144 6.75 3.73 10.86
C VAL A 144 7.99 3.12 10.20
N VAL A 145 9.21 3.42 10.69
CA VAL A 145 10.44 2.77 10.21
C VAL A 145 10.36 1.26 10.43
N ALA A 146 10.02 0.82 11.64
CA ALA A 146 9.90 -0.61 11.96
C ALA A 146 8.84 -1.31 11.09
N ALA A 147 7.73 -0.63 10.80
CA ALA A 147 6.66 -1.14 9.95
C ALA A 147 7.12 -1.30 8.49
N LEU A 148 7.81 -0.31 7.92
CA LEU A 148 8.38 -0.37 6.56
C LEU A 148 9.39 -1.52 6.43
N GLU A 149 10.30 -1.65 7.40
CA GLU A 149 11.28 -2.74 7.43
C GLU A 149 10.62 -4.12 7.60
N ALA A 150 9.61 -4.23 8.48
CA ALA A 150 8.89 -5.49 8.71
C ALA A 150 8.09 -5.91 7.48
N MET A 151 7.43 -4.95 6.82
CA MET A 151 6.69 -5.13 5.58
C MET A 151 7.60 -5.66 4.47
N ASP A 152 8.75 -5.02 4.24
CA ASP A 152 9.68 -5.44 3.18
C ASP A 152 10.27 -6.83 3.43
N ARG A 153 10.65 -7.13 4.69
CA ARG A 153 11.10 -8.49 5.07
C ARG A 153 10.00 -9.53 4.90
N TYR A 154 8.77 -9.20 5.26
CA TYR A 154 7.63 -10.11 5.12
C TYR A 154 7.36 -10.44 3.66
N ALA A 155 7.36 -9.43 2.79
CA ALA A 155 7.22 -9.60 1.35
C ALA A 155 8.30 -10.56 0.78
N ALA A 156 9.56 -10.35 1.17
CA ALA A 156 10.67 -11.21 0.75
C ALA A 156 10.54 -12.66 1.26
N LEU A 157 9.94 -12.87 2.43
CA LEU A 157 9.64 -14.22 2.93
C LEU A 157 8.53 -14.89 2.11
N LEU A 158 7.45 -14.16 1.79
CA LEU A 158 6.36 -14.68 0.97
C LEU A 158 6.86 -15.11 -0.42
N ASP A 159 7.69 -14.30 -1.07
CA ASP A 159 8.26 -14.62 -2.38
C ASP A 159 9.13 -15.90 -2.38
N ARG A 160 9.74 -16.22 -1.23
CA ARG A 160 10.52 -17.46 -1.07
C ARG A 160 9.66 -18.68 -0.81
N THR A 161 8.55 -18.54 -0.10
CA THR A 161 7.69 -19.66 0.31
C THR A 161 6.59 -19.97 -0.70
N GLU A 162 6.18 -18.98 -1.49
CA GLU A 162 5.11 -19.07 -2.49
C GLU A 162 5.65 -18.55 -3.83
N PRO A 163 6.55 -19.31 -4.50
CA PRO A 163 7.05 -18.90 -5.81
C PRO A 163 5.86 -18.73 -6.75
N ALA A 164 5.87 -17.65 -7.53
CA ALA A 164 4.79 -17.30 -8.43
C ALA A 164 4.44 -18.50 -9.32
N ILE A 165 3.23 -19.02 -9.18
CA ILE A 165 2.65 -19.94 -10.16
C ILE A 165 2.35 -19.05 -11.37
N ILE A 166 3.26 -19.07 -12.34
CA ILE A 166 3.08 -18.45 -13.66
C ILE A 166 2.20 -19.38 -14.50
#